data_AF-A0A1D9BDK6-F1
#
_entry.id   AF-A0A1D9BDK6-F1
#
_cell.length_a   1.000
_cell.length_b   1.000
_cell.length_c   1.000
_cell.angle_alpha   90.00
_cell.angle_beta   90.00
_cell.angle_gamma   90.00
#
_symmetry.space_group_name_H-M   'P 1'
#
loop_
_entity.id
_entity.type
_entity.pdbx_description
1 polymer ?
#
loop_
_entity_poly.entity_id
_entity_poly.type
_entity_poly.pdbx_seq_one_letter_code
_entity_poly.pdbx_strand_id
1 'polypeptide(L)'
;MPPTSVPPLPNADDPAALALSDFEAGTPRQWYWLEIAATRGGTASRLTGVLRHVGPLWCWPWLEDLAGARLYAATLAPAWQRARDQAAGAALYAAVLPALLAGLGLLPATQAFAGWLLVLFGPLWLAWRTKPAPPAAPGAPLAAALPGPEECTGLTGLLLASDCPPEQALTLVAALRANPDAAWPALVQRLPQLMPPAPTRRQCGLLRGAAWLAGAVPATLLLSLLPSPWGLIAAGLAGAGLNTVLLGRRAGLVTLGSAALVYGLGAAVHLL
;
A
#
# COMPACT_ATOMS: atom_id res chain seq x y z
N MET A 1 -8.89 -21.55 -52.78
CA MET A 1 -8.63 -20.44 -51.86
C MET A 1 -7.81 -20.98 -50.70
N PRO A 2 -6.58 -20.50 -50.48
CA PRO A 2 -5.82 -20.91 -49.31
C PRO A 2 -6.49 -20.35 -48.04
N PRO A 3 -6.45 -21.08 -46.91
CA PRO A 3 -6.93 -20.55 -45.64
C PRO A 3 -6.08 -19.34 -45.26
N THR A 4 -6.71 -18.18 -45.15
CA THR A 4 -6.15 -16.98 -44.55
C THR A 4 -5.76 -17.35 -43.12
N SER A 5 -4.46 -17.55 -42.90
CA SER A 5 -3.90 -17.71 -41.56
C SER A 5 -4.21 -16.45 -40.77
N VAL A 6 -5.14 -16.53 -39.83
CA VAL A 6 -5.37 -15.49 -38.83
C VAL A 6 -4.02 -15.26 -38.15
N PRO A 7 -3.46 -14.04 -38.17
CA PRO A 7 -2.21 -13.78 -37.48
C PRO A 7 -2.40 -14.13 -36.00
N PRO A 8 -1.46 -14.83 -35.36
CA PRO A 8 -1.55 -15.10 -33.94
C PRO A 8 -1.71 -13.76 -33.22
N LEU A 9 -2.75 -13.65 -32.38
CA LEU A 9 -2.91 -12.50 -31.50
C LEU A 9 -1.58 -12.32 -30.75
N PRO A 10 -1.04 -11.09 -30.68
CA PRO A 10 0.15 -10.86 -29.89
C PRO A 10 -0.11 -11.39 -28.48
N ASN A 11 0.83 -12.15 -27.92
CA ASN A 11 0.83 -12.59 -26.53
C ASN A 11 0.98 -11.35 -25.62
N ALA A 12 -0.06 -10.52 -25.59
CA ALA A 12 -0.18 -9.31 -24.81
C ALA A 12 -1.06 -9.66 -23.62
N ASP A 13 -0.45 -10.37 -22.67
CA ASP A 13 -1.05 -10.68 -21.39
C ASP A 13 -0.22 -9.96 -20.34
N ASP A 14 -0.72 -8.86 -19.77
CA ASP A 14 -0.15 -8.32 -18.53
C ASP A 14 -0.58 -9.23 -17.37
N PRO A 15 0.34 -10.04 -16.81
CA PRO A 15 -0.02 -11.05 -15.83
C PRO A 15 -0.45 -10.44 -14.49
N ALA A 16 -0.06 -9.20 -14.18
CA ALA A 16 -0.52 -8.50 -12.99
C ALA A 16 -1.97 -8.01 -13.17
N ALA A 17 -2.32 -7.50 -14.36
CA ALA A 17 -3.70 -7.16 -14.71
C ALA A 17 -4.60 -8.41 -14.74
N LEU A 18 -4.11 -9.54 -15.27
CA LEU A 18 -4.84 -10.81 -15.22
C LEU A 18 -5.07 -11.29 -13.79
N ALA A 19 -4.06 -11.23 -12.92
CA ALA A 19 -4.25 -11.63 -11.52
C ALA A 19 -5.18 -10.69 -10.74
N LEU A 20 -5.26 -9.40 -11.11
CA LEU A 20 -6.27 -8.48 -10.59
C LEU A 20 -7.67 -8.84 -11.12
N SER A 21 -7.78 -9.23 -12.38
CA SER A 21 -9.02 -9.75 -12.95
C SER A 21 -9.50 -11.01 -12.21
N ASP A 22 -8.60 -11.98 -12.00
CA ASP A 22 -8.88 -13.20 -11.23
C ASP A 22 -9.33 -12.90 -9.80
N PHE A 23 -8.68 -11.92 -9.15
CA PHE A 23 -9.02 -11.50 -7.79
C PHE A 23 -10.40 -10.83 -7.71
N GLU A 24 -10.77 -10.08 -8.75
CA GLU A 24 -12.03 -9.36 -8.86
C GLU A 24 -13.11 -10.16 -9.60
N ALA A 25 -12.92 -11.49 -9.75
CA ALA A 25 -13.85 -12.38 -10.42
C ALA A 25 -15.26 -12.26 -9.84
N GLY A 26 -16.26 -12.20 -10.73
CA GLY A 26 -17.66 -11.99 -10.33
C GLY A 26 -18.03 -10.53 -10.10
N THR A 27 -17.12 -9.57 -10.33
CA THR A 27 -17.40 -8.13 -10.23
C THR A 27 -17.27 -7.43 -11.59
N PRO A 28 -17.93 -6.27 -11.80
CA PRO A 28 -17.73 -5.46 -13.01
C PRO A 28 -16.28 -5.05 -13.27
N ARG A 29 -15.45 -4.98 -12.22
CA ARG A 29 -14.02 -4.65 -12.31
C ARG A 29 -13.19 -5.73 -13.01
N GLN A 30 -13.67 -6.98 -13.03
CA GLN A 30 -13.03 -8.06 -13.77
C GLN A 30 -12.84 -7.68 -15.24
N TRP A 31 -13.87 -7.12 -15.88
CA TRP A 31 -13.84 -6.71 -17.28
C TRP A 31 -12.93 -5.50 -17.53
N TYR A 32 -12.87 -4.55 -16.59
CA TYR A 32 -11.91 -3.44 -16.66
C TYR A 32 -10.47 -3.95 -16.75
N TRP A 33 -10.12 -4.91 -15.88
CA TRP A 33 -8.78 -5.49 -15.87
C TRP A 33 -8.49 -6.38 -17.07
N LEU A 34 -9.49 -7.08 -17.63
CA LEU A 34 -9.32 -7.84 -18.87
C LEU A 34 -9.05 -6.93 -20.08
N GLU A 35 -9.72 -5.79 -20.18
CA GLU A 35 -9.47 -4.82 -21.27
C GLU A 35 -8.05 -4.24 -21.21
N ILE A 36 -7.51 -4.04 -19.99
CA ILE A 36 -6.13 -3.60 -19.79
C ILE A 36 -5.15 -4.74 -20.09
N ALA A 37 -5.42 -5.94 -19.60
CA ALA A 37 -4.58 -7.11 -19.84
C ALA A 37 -4.44 -7.39 -21.34
N ALA A 38 -5.55 -7.36 -22.08
CA ALA A 38 -5.58 -7.66 -23.53
C ALA A 38 -4.87 -6.61 -24.40
N THR A 39 -4.59 -5.41 -23.87
CA THR A 39 -3.96 -4.32 -24.61
C THR A 39 -2.51 -4.08 -24.25
N ARG A 40 -2.03 -4.65 -23.15
CA ARG A 40 -0.67 -4.44 -22.66
C ARG A 40 0.06 -5.77 -22.50
N GLY A 41 1.23 -5.87 -23.12
CA GLY A 41 2.15 -6.96 -22.82
C GLY A 41 2.87 -6.71 -21.51
N GLY A 42 2.92 -7.71 -20.64
CA GLY A 42 3.68 -7.68 -19.40
C GLY A 42 4.49 -8.94 -19.19
N THR A 43 5.52 -8.86 -18.36
CA THR A 43 6.29 -10.03 -17.92
C THR A 43 5.79 -10.53 -16.57
N ALA A 44 5.66 -11.84 -16.40
CA ALA A 44 5.26 -12.46 -15.15
C ALA A 44 6.18 -12.03 -14.00
N SER A 45 5.60 -11.38 -12.99
CA SER A 45 6.32 -10.87 -11.83
C SER A 45 6.02 -11.72 -10.60
N ARG A 46 6.97 -11.77 -9.65
CA ARG A 46 6.72 -12.33 -8.30
C ARG A 46 5.53 -11.65 -7.61
N LEU A 47 5.23 -10.41 -8.00
CA LEU A 47 4.06 -9.66 -7.57
C LEU A 47 2.74 -10.41 -7.85
N THR A 48 2.63 -11.10 -8.99
CA THR A 48 1.42 -11.82 -9.40
C THR A 48 1.00 -12.88 -8.38
N GLY A 49 1.97 -13.59 -7.80
CA GLY A 49 1.71 -14.59 -6.76
C GLY A 49 1.23 -13.97 -5.44
N VAL A 50 1.85 -12.86 -5.02
CA VAL A 50 1.47 -12.15 -3.78
C VAL A 50 0.08 -11.54 -3.93
N LEU A 51 -0.23 -10.96 -5.09
CA LEU A 51 -1.50 -10.33 -5.38
C LEU A 51 -2.67 -11.32 -5.24
N ARG A 52 -2.53 -12.54 -5.76
CA ARG A 52 -3.55 -13.59 -5.70
C ARG A 52 -3.92 -14.01 -4.27
N HIS A 53 -2.99 -13.90 -3.33
CA HIS A 53 -3.20 -14.38 -1.95
C HIS A 53 -3.54 -13.26 -0.97
N VAL A 54 -2.95 -12.09 -1.13
CA VAL A 54 -3.01 -11.02 -0.13
C VAL A 54 -3.89 -9.85 -0.62
N GLY A 55 -4.14 -9.75 -1.92
CA GLY A 55 -5.01 -8.75 -2.53
C GLY A 55 -4.34 -7.40 -2.79
N PRO A 56 -5.08 -6.46 -3.42
CA PRO A 56 -4.55 -5.19 -3.92
C PRO A 56 -4.12 -4.24 -2.80
N LEU A 57 -4.76 -4.30 -1.63
CA LEU A 57 -4.37 -3.48 -0.48
C LEU A 57 -2.90 -3.70 -0.10
N TRP A 58 -2.44 -4.94 -0.01
CA TRP A 58 -1.08 -5.22 0.46
C TRP A 58 -0.02 -5.05 -0.62
N CYS A 59 -0.44 -5.10 -1.89
CA CYS A 59 0.46 -4.96 -3.03
C CYS A 59 0.53 -3.53 -3.57
N TRP A 60 -0.24 -2.60 -3.01
CA TRP A 60 -0.42 -1.25 -3.55
C TRP A 60 0.87 -0.52 -3.94
N PRO A 61 1.95 -0.47 -3.12
CA PRO A 61 3.16 0.28 -3.48
C PRO A 61 3.84 -0.22 -4.76
N TRP A 62 3.60 -1.47 -5.13
CA TRP A 62 4.13 -2.07 -6.35
C TRP A 62 3.12 -2.07 -7.50
N LEU A 63 1.85 -1.76 -7.21
CA LEU A 63 0.79 -1.60 -8.21
C LEU A 63 0.71 -0.19 -8.76
N GLU A 64 1.30 0.82 -8.10
CA GLU A 64 1.22 2.23 -8.52
C GLU A 64 1.70 2.47 -9.96
N ASP A 65 2.65 1.64 -10.44
CA ASP A 65 3.20 1.72 -11.80
C ASP A 65 2.36 0.96 -12.86
N LEU A 66 1.36 0.20 -12.43
CA LEU A 66 0.51 -0.57 -13.34
C LEU A 66 -0.52 0.36 -14.00
N ALA A 67 -0.70 0.20 -15.31
CA ALA A 67 -1.71 0.93 -16.06
C ALA A 67 -3.11 0.72 -15.48
N GLY A 68 -3.83 1.80 -15.19
CA GLY A 68 -5.18 1.72 -14.63
C GLY A 68 -5.22 1.50 -13.11
N ALA A 69 -4.06 1.34 -12.45
CA ALA A 69 -4.01 1.28 -10.98
C ALA A 69 -4.48 2.57 -10.31
N ARG A 70 -4.51 3.70 -11.04
CA ARG A 70 -5.09 4.96 -10.54
C ARG A 70 -6.55 4.83 -10.11
N LEU A 71 -7.29 3.85 -10.65
CA LEU A 71 -8.63 3.48 -10.17
C LEU A 71 -8.63 3.14 -8.67
N TYR A 72 -7.57 2.51 -8.17
CA TYR A 72 -7.42 2.11 -6.77
C TYR A 72 -6.77 3.18 -5.89
N ALA A 73 -6.06 4.15 -6.48
CA ALA A 73 -5.34 5.19 -5.74
C ALA A 73 -6.23 5.97 -4.77
N ALA A 74 -7.45 6.33 -5.19
CA ALA A 74 -8.39 7.08 -4.36
C ALA A 74 -8.78 6.33 -3.07
N THR A 75 -8.77 5.00 -3.09
CA THR A 75 -9.21 4.16 -1.96
C THR A 75 -8.04 3.65 -1.12
N LEU A 76 -6.92 3.28 -1.75
CA LEU A 76 -5.80 2.62 -1.09
C LEU A 76 -4.70 3.59 -0.63
N ALA A 77 -4.46 4.68 -1.37
CA ALA A 77 -3.39 5.62 -1.05
C ALA A 77 -3.52 6.24 0.36
N PRO A 78 -4.72 6.64 0.85
CA PRO A 78 -4.84 7.17 2.22
C PRO A 78 -4.48 6.15 3.30
N ALA A 79 -4.77 4.86 3.07
CA ALA A 79 -4.41 3.79 4.00
C ALA A 79 -2.90 3.58 4.04
N TRP A 80 -2.25 3.59 2.88
CA TRP A 80 -0.80 3.45 2.75
C TRP A 80 -0.02 4.66 3.23
N GLN A 81 -0.53 5.87 3.02
CA GLN A 81 0.08 7.08 3.57
C GLN A 81 0.14 6.99 5.10
N ARG A 82 -0.97 6.60 5.74
CA ARG A 82 -1.01 6.38 7.20
C ARG A 82 -0.07 5.26 7.64
N ALA A 83 0.02 4.17 6.88
CA ALA A 83 0.94 3.07 7.18
C ALA A 83 2.40 3.53 7.10
N ARG A 84 2.76 4.30 6.07
CA ARG A 84 4.08 4.91 5.87
C ARG A 84 4.44 5.85 7.01
N ASP A 85 3.53 6.74 7.39
CA ASP A 85 3.71 7.65 8.54
C ASP A 85 3.89 6.84 9.85
N GLN A 86 3.15 5.74 9.97
CA GLN A 86 3.23 4.86 11.13
C GLN A 86 4.59 4.16 11.26
N ALA A 87 5.09 3.60 10.16
CA ALA A 87 6.40 2.98 10.09
C ALA A 87 7.50 3.99 10.39
N ALA A 88 7.39 5.19 9.82
CA ALA A 88 8.38 6.24 10.02
C ALA A 88 8.44 6.73 11.48
N GLY A 89 7.27 6.86 12.12
CA GLY A 89 7.18 7.15 13.55
C GLY A 89 7.81 6.05 14.40
N ALA A 90 7.54 4.78 14.09
CA ALA A 90 8.10 3.64 14.80
C ALA A 90 9.64 3.59 14.69
N ALA A 91 10.17 3.83 13.49
CA ALA A 91 11.61 3.91 13.22
C ALA A 91 12.29 5.04 14.00
N LEU A 92 11.62 6.21 14.08
CA LEU A 92 12.09 7.33 14.89
C LEU A 92 12.15 6.97 16.38
N TYR A 93 11.07 6.40 16.94
CA TYR A 93 11.04 6.00 18.35
C TYR A 93 12.08 4.92 18.67
N ALA A 94 12.26 3.94 17.78
CA ALA A 94 13.24 2.87 17.96
C ALA A 94 14.69 3.37 17.88
N ALA A 95 14.95 4.51 17.25
CA ALA A 95 16.26 5.18 17.26
C ALA A 95 16.44 6.09 18.49
N VAL A 96 15.42 6.89 18.83
CA VAL A 96 15.51 7.93 19.87
C VAL A 96 15.44 7.37 21.28
N LEU A 97 14.58 6.38 21.54
CA LEU A 97 14.41 5.83 22.89
C LEU A 97 15.70 5.18 23.42
N PRO A 98 16.39 4.29 22.67
CA PRO A 98 17.69 3.77 23.11
C PRO A 98 18.75 4.87 23.29
N ALA A 99 18.76 5.89 22.41
CA ALA A 99 19.67 7.02 22.52
C ALA A 99 19.48 7.80 23.82
N LEU A 100 18.23 8.06 24.23
CA LEU A 100 17.91 8.67 25.53
C LEU A 100 18.45 7.83 26.69
N LEU A 101 18.10 6.54 26.70
CA LEU A 101 18.46 5.63 27.79
C LEU A 101 19.99 5.47 27.90
N ALA A 102 20.69 5.45 26.76
CA ALA A 102 22.15 5.46 26.74
C ALA A 102 22.74 6.78 27.25
N GLY A 103 22.15 7.92 26.91
CA GLY A 103 22.54 9.22 27.47
C GLY A 103 22.40 9.25 28.99
N LEU A 104 21.34 8.62 29.52
CA LEU A 104 21.14 8.43 30.96
C LEU A 104 22.08 7.38 31.60
N GLY A 105 22.98 6.76 30.84
CA GLY A 105 23.93 5.77 31.37
C GLY A 105 23.31 4.41 31.70
N LEU A 106 22.11 4.11 31.18
CA LEU A 106 21.45 2.82 31.41
C LEU A 106 22.13 1.71 30.61
N LEU A 107 22.10 0.49 31.16
CA LEU A 107 22.72 -0.69 30.57
C LEU A 107 22.15 -1.01 29.18
N PRO A 108 22.97 -1.53 28.24
CA PRO A 108 22.50 -1.93 26.91
C PRO A 108 21.33 -2.91 26.92
N ALA A 109 21.28 -3.81 27.91
CA ALA A 109 20.16 -4.73 28.08
C ALA A 109 18.83 -4.01 28.35
N THR A 110 18.84 -2.94 29.15
CA THR A 110 17.67 -2.10 29.41
C THR A 110 17.21 -1.36 28.15
N GLN A 111 18.16 -0.89 27.35
CA GLN A 111 17.89 -0.23 26.07
C GLN A 111 17.21 -1.20 25.09
N ALA A 112 17.76 -2.41 24.93
CA ALA A 112 17.18 -3.46 24.09
C ALA A 112 15.80 -3.89 24.58
N PHE A 113 15.64 -4.07 25.89
CA PHE A 113 14.35 -4.41 26.51
C PHE A 113 13.30 -3.32 26.23
N ALA A 114 13.63 -2.04 26.39
CA ALA A 114 12.73 -0.94 26.06
C ALA A 114 12.37 -0.90 24.57
N GLY A 115 13.32 -1.20 23.67
CA GLY A 115 13.06 -1.36 22.24
C GLY A 115 12.06 -2.49 21.94
N TRP A 116 12.16 -3.63 22.62
CA TRP A 116 11.20 -4.73 22.47
C TRP A 116 9.82 -4.40 23.06
N LEU A 117 9.76 -3.67 24.18
CA LEU A 117 8.49 -3.13 24.67
C LEU A 117 7.82 -2.21 23.65
N LEU A 118 8.60 -1.36 22.97
CA LEU A 118 8.10 -0.50 21.89
C LEU A 118 7.55 -1.33 20.72
N VAL A 119 8.23 -2.42 20.33
CA VAL A 119 7.78 -3.34 19.27
C VAL A 119 6.44 -3.98 19.63
N LEU A 120 6.30 -4.49 20.86
CA LEU A 120 5.11 -5.24 21.30
C LEU A 120 3.92 -4.35 21.65
N PHE A 121 4.15 -3.27 22.41
CA PHE A 121 3.08 -2.42 22.95
C PHE A 121 2.79 -1.18 22.11
N GLY A 122 3.67 -0.82 21.18
CA GLY A 122 3.47 0.28 20.26
C GLY A 122 2.17 0.20 19.44
N PRO A 123 1.84 -0.95 18.80
CA PRO A 123 0.60 -1.09 18.06
C PRO A 123 -0.65 -0.91 18.94
N LEU A 124 -0.60 -1.39 20.18
CA LEU A 124 -1.68 -1.24 21.16
C LEU A 124 -1.87 0.23 21.58
N TRP A 125 -0.76 0.92 21.86
CA TRP A 125 -0.76 2.34 22.17
C TRP A 125 -1.38 3.19 21.05
N LEU A 126 -1.06 2.84 19.80
CA LEU A 126 -1.63 3.50 18.62
C LEU A 126 -3.10 3.19 18.42
N ALA A 127 -3.49 1.93 18.60
CA ALA A 127 -4.90 1.53 18.54
C ALA A 127 -5.72 2.32 19.56
N TRP A 128 -5.18 2.55 20.76
CA TRP A 128 -5.83 3.34 21.81
C TRP A 128 -5.92 4.84 21.48
N ARG A 129 -4.86 5.44 20.91
CA ARG A 129 -4.85 6.87 20.56
C ARG A 129 -5.62 7.23 19.29
N THR A 130 -5.67 6.34 18.31
CA THR A 130 -6.39 6.63 17.07
C THR A 130 -7.89 6.47 17.29
N LYS A 131 -8.63 7.60 17.34
CA LYS A 131 -10.10 7.55 17.29
C LYS A 131 -10.51 6.75 16.05
N PRO A 132 -11.46 5.80 16.17
CA PRO A 132 -11.94 5.07 15.00
C PRO A 132 -12.48 6.08 13.99
N ALA A 133 -12.00 6.01 12.75
CA ALA A 133 -12.58 6.79 11.67
C ALA A 133 -14.08 6.49 11.59
N PRO A 134 -14.94 7.50 11.37
CA PRO A 134 -16.37 7.27 11.18
C PRO A 134 -16.54 6.20 10.11
N PRO A 135 -17.54 5.30 10.26
CA PRO A 135 -17.81 4.30 9.24
C PRO A 135 -17.93 5.01 7.89
N ALA A 136 -17.26 4.49 6.87
CA ALA A 136 -17.52 4.93 5.51
C ALA A 136 -19.04 4.85 5.30
N ALA A 137 -19.64 5.91 4.78
CA ALA A 137 -21.07 5.93 4.50
C ALA A 137 -21.43 4.64 3.75
N PRO A 138 -22.53 3.95 4.13
CA PRO A 138 -22.97 2.78 3.39
C PRO A 138 -23.00 3.17 1.91
N GLY A 139 -22.24 2.43 1.09
CA GLY A 139 -22.25 2.61 -0.35
C GLY A 139 -23.71 2.68 -0.80
N ALA A 140 -24.00 3.59 -1.72
CA ALA A 140 -25.33 3.83 -2.23
C ALA A 140 -26.06 2.48 -2.43
N PRO A 141 -27.34 2.37 -2.02
CA PRO A 141 -28.10 1.14 -2.21
C PRO A 141 -27.94 0.71 -3.67
N LEU A 142 -27.70 -0.60 -3.88
CA LEU A 142 -27.61 -1.22 -5.20
C LEU A 142 -28.74 -0.67 -6.09
N ALA A 143 -28.44 0.37 -6.87
CA ALA A 143 -29.26 0.78 -7.98
C ALA A 143 -29.18 -0.40 -8.93
N ALA A 144 -30.33 -1.06 -9.16
CA ALA A 144 -30.58 -2.20 -10.03
C ALA A 144 -29.33 -3.03 -10.34
N ALA A 145 -29.18 -4.20 -9.68
CA ALA A 145 -28.09 -5.14 -9.91
C ALA A 145 -27.72 -5.16 -11.40
N LEU A 146 -26.61 -4.51 -11.73
CA LEU A 146 -26.08 -4.56 -13.09
C LEU A 146 -25.82 -6.04 -13.36
N PRO A 147 -26.10 -6.50 -14.59
CA PRO A 147 -25.90 -7.89 -14.94
C PRO A 147 -24.52 -8.34 -14.50
N GLY A 148 -24.46 -9.51 -13.87
CA GLY A 148 -23.19 -10.11 -13.47
C GLY A 148 -22.28 -10.27 -14.69
N PRO A 149 -20.96 -10.47 -14.51
CA PRO A 149 -20.06 -10.71 -15.63
C PRO A 149 -20.46 -11.91 -16.50
N GLU A 150 -21.28 -12.82 -15.97
CA GLU A 150 -21.83 -13.98 -16.68
C GLU A 150 -23.01 -13.60 -17.61
N GLU A 151 -23.64 -12.46 -17.35
CA GLU A 151 -24.81 -11.94 -18.07
C GLU A 151 -24.45 -10.86 -19.09
N CYS A 152 -23.18 -10.44 -19.15
CA CYS A 152 -22.67 -9.42 -20.07
C CYS A 152 -21.35 -9.81 -20.73
N THR A 153 -21.29 -9.71 -22.06
CA THR A 153 -20.08 -9.90 -22.86
C THR A 153 -19.21 -8.64 -22.83
N GLY A 154 -18.44 -8.46 -21.77
CA GLY A 154 -17.41 -7.42 -21.69
C GLY A 154 -17.85 -6.06 -21.14
N LEU A 155 -16.87 -5.16 -21.00
CA LEU A 155 -17.07 -3.82 -20.45
C LEU A 155 -18.04 -2.98 -21.28
N THR A 156 -18.06 -3.18 -22.61
CA THR A 156 -19.03 -2.53 -23.51
C THR A 156 -20.46 -2.96 -23.16
N GLY A 157 -20.69 -4.26 -22.90
CA GLY A 157 -22.01 -4.77 -22.50
C GLY A 157 -22.49 -4.17 -21.18
N LEU A 158 -21.58 -4.05 -20.20
CA LEU A 158 -21.87 -3.38 -18.94
C LEU A 158 -22.27 -1.90 -19.13
N LEU A 159 -21.57 -1.18 -20.00
CA LEU A 159 -21.90 0.22 -20.31
C LEU A 159 -23.29 0.33 -20.96
N LEU A 160 -23.61 -0.53 -21.92
CA LEU A 160 -24.94 -0.57 -22.56
C LEU A 160 -26.04 -0.90 -21.56
N ALA A 161 -25.80 -1.84 -20.63
CA ALA A 161 -26.74 -2.18 -19.56
C ALA A 161 -26.96 -1.03 -18.55
N SER A 162 -26.04 -0.06 -18.48
CA SER A 162 -26.16 1.15 -17.66
C SER A 162 -26.77 2.35 -18.40
N ASP A 163 -27.55 2.10 -19.45
CA ASP A 163 -28.17 3.10 -20.33
C ASP A 163 -27.17 4.03 -21.03
N CYS A 164 -25.92 3.58 -21.23
CA CYS A 164 -24.94 4.33 -22.00
C CYS A 164 -25.21 4.18 -23.52
N PRO A 165 -25.28 5.28 -24.29
CA PRO A 165 -25.42 5.20 -25.74
C PRO A 165 -24.28 4.38 -26.39
N PRO A 166 -24.56 3.57 -27.43
CA PRO A 166 -23.56 2.68 -28.02
C PRO A 166 -22.29 3.37 -28.51
N GLU A 167 -22.44 4.52 -29.17
CA GLU A 167 -21.30 5.31 -29.65
C GLU A 167 -20.41 5.80 -28.49
N GLN A 168 -21.05 6.23 -27.39
CA GLN A 168 -20.33 6.68 -26.21
C GLN A 168 -19.63 5.50 -25.51
N ALA A 169 -20.29 4.33 -25.42
CA ALA A 169 -19.71 3.13 -24.83
C ALA A 169 -18.45 2.68 -25.59
N LEU A 170 -18.52 2.61 -26.93
CA LEU A 170 -17.37 2.28 -27.78
C LEU A 170 -16.24 3.30 -27.64
N THR A 171 -16.56 4.59 -27.57
CA THR A 171 -15.58 5.66 -27.38
C THR A 171 -14.85 5.54 -26.05
N LEU A 172 -15.59 5.24 -24.97
CA LEU A 172 -15.01 5.06 -23.64
C LEU A 172 -14.09 3.83 -23.56
N VAL A 173 -14.49 2.72 -24.19
CA VAL A 173 -13.66 1.50 -24.26
C VAL A 173 -12.41 1.73 -25.11
N ALA A 174 -12.54 2.40 -26.26
CA ALA A 174 -11.39 2.78 -27.08
C ALA A 174 -10.42 3.70 -26.30
N ALA A 175 -10.95 4.67 -25.54
CA ALA A 175 -10.14 5.53 -24.68
C ALA A 175 -9.42 4.75 -23.57
N LEU A 176 -10.09 3.75 -22.96
CA LEU A 176 -9.48 2.87 -21.96
C LEU A 176 -8.28 2.12 -22.53
N ARG A 177 -8.47 1.49 -23.70
CA ARG A 177 -7.42 0.72 -24.39
C ARG A 177 -6.21 1.59 -24.76
N ALA A 178 -6.45 2.86 -25.12
CA ALA A 178 -5.39 3.81 -25.43
C ALA A 178 -4.66 4.31 -24.17
N ASN A 179 -5.40 4.77 -23.15
CA ASN A 179 -4.84 5.31 -21.92
C ASN A 179 -5.76 5.06 -20.70
N PRO A 180 -5.51 3.97 -19.95
CA PRO A 180 -6.36 3.59 -18.82
C PRO A 180 -6.45 4.65 -17.72
N ASP A 181 -5.34 5.34 -17.46
CA ASP A 181 -5.23 6.32 -16.38
C ASP A 181 -5.93 7.64 -16.68
N ALA A 182 -6.14 7.96 -17.95
CA ALA A 182 -6.90 9.13 -18.39
C ALA A 182 -8.40 8.80 -18.57
N ALA A 183 -8.74 7.58 -18.96
CA ALA A 183 -10.11 7.18 -19.30
C ALA A 183 -10.96 6.78 -18.08
N TRP A 184 -10.34 6.28 -17.00
CA TRP A 184 -11.08 5.75 -15.84
C TRP A 184 -12.06 6.73 -15.17
N PRO A 185 -11.82 8.06 -15.08
CA PRO A 185 -12.77 8.96 -14.42
C PRO A 185 -14.12 9.02 -15.15
N ALA A 186 -14.09 9.05 -16.49
CA ALA A 186 -15.29 9.06 -17.31
C ALA A 186 -16.03 7.71 -17.25
N LEU A 187 -15.29 6.59 -17.15
CA LEU A 187 -15.87 5.27 -16.95
C LEU A 187 -16.58 5.15 -15.60
N VAL A 188 -15.98 5.64 -14.50
CA VAL A 188 -16.57 5.58 -13.16
C VAL A 188 -17.84 6.44 -13.05
N GLN A 189 -17.94 7.55 -13.79
CA GLN A 189 -19.17 8.34 -13.83
C GLN A 189 -20.35 7.55 -14.41
N ARG A 190 -20.11 6.64 -15.36
CA ARG A 190 -21.14 5.79 -15.96
C ARG A 190 -21.34 4.48 -15.21
N LEU A 191 -20.25 3.91 -14.70
CA LEU A 191 -20.23 2.66 -13.94
C LEU A 191 -19.58 2.90 -12.57
N PRO A 192 -20.32 3.45 -11.58
CA PRO A 192 -19.80 3.67 -10.23
C PRO A 192 -19.30 2.38 -9.56
N GLN A 193 -19.85 1.23 -9.97
CA GLN A 193 -19.47 -0.10 -9.48
C GLN A 193 -18.02 -0.49 -9.83
N LEU A 194 -17.37 0.23 -10.75
CA LEU A 194 -15.94 0.08 -11.02
C LEU A 194 -15.06 0.58 -9.87
N MET A 195 -15.57 1.40 -8.95
CA MET A 195 -14.79 1.82 -7.79
C MET A 195 -14.53 0.62 -6.86
N PRO A 196 -13.27 0.38 -6.46
CA PRO A 196 -12.97 -0.70 -5.53
C PRO A 196 -13.60 -0.41 -4.16
N PRO A 197 -13.98 -1.45 -3.40
CA PRO A 197 -14.53 -1.27 -2.07
C PRO A 197 -13.48 -0.65 -1.14
N ALA A 198 -13.93 0.21 -0.23
CA ALA A 198 -13.05 0.76 0.79
C ALA A 198 -12.47 -0.35 1.68
N PRO A 199 -11.18 -0.28 2.06
CA PRO A 199 -10.57 -1.29 2.91
C PRO A 199 -11.27 -1.33 4.27
N THR A 200 -11.50 -2.55 4.77
CA THR A 200 -12.17 -2.76 6.05
C THR A 200 -11.34 -2.22 7.21
N ARG A 201 -11.99 -1.88 8.34
CA ARG A 201 -11.29 -1.43 9.56
C ARG A 201 -10.24 -2.44 10.02
N ARG A 202 -10.54 -3.74 9.92
CA ARG A 202 -9.61 -4.83 10.27
C ARG A 202 -8.38 -4.82 9.38
N GLN A 203 -8.54 -4.72 8.06
CA GLN A 203 -7.43 -4.63 7.12
C GLN A 203 -6.55 -3.40 7.38
N CYS A 204 -7.16 -2.23 7.59
CA CYS A 204 -6.43 -1.02 7.96
C CYS A 204 -5.72 -1.13 9.32
N GLY A 205 -6.28 -1.89 10.27
CA GLY A 205 -5.62 -2.20 11.55
C GLY A 205 -4.39 -3.08 11.37
N LEU A 206 -4.52 -4.17 10.61
CA LEU A 206 -3.42 -5.08 10.30
C LEU A 206 -2.30 -4.37 9.54
N LEU A 207 -2.63 -3.55 8.54
CA LEU A 207 -1.64 -2.79 7.77
C LEU A 207 -0.86 -1.82 8.67
N ARG A 208 -1.53 -1.11 9.58
CA ARG A 208 -0.88 -0.22 10.55
C ARG A 208 0.02 -0.98 11.52
N GLY A 209 -0.43 -2.13 12.01
CA GLY A 209 0.37 -3.00 12.88
C GLY A 209 1.62 -3.52 12.17
N ALA A 210 1.46 -4.02 10.95
CA ALA A 210 2.56 -4.48 10.11
C ALA A 210 3.56 -3.35 9.83
N ALA A 211 3.07 -2.15 9.53
CA ALA A 211 3.93 -0.99 9.28
C ALA A 211 4.70 -0.55 10.53
N TRP A 212 4.07 -0.58 11.71
CA TRP A 212 4.76 -0.33 12.98
C TRP A 212 5.91 -1.32 13.20
N LEU A 213 5.63 -2.62 13.03
CA LEU A 213 6.64 -3.66 13.17
C LEU A 213 7.78 -3.47 12.16
N ALA A 214 7.45 -3.21 10.89
CA ALA A 214 8.44 -2.93 9.85
C ALA A 214 9.34 -1.73 10.20
N GLY A 215 8.79 -0.72 10.89
CA GLY A 215 9.52 0.44 11.37
C GLY A 215 10.42 0.19 12.58
N ALA A 216 9.91 -0.51 13.60
CA ALA A 216 10.60 -0.66 14.88
C ALA A 216 11.55 -1.87 14.95
N VAL A 217 11.19 -3.00 14.33
CA VAL A 217 11.92 -4.26 14.45
C VAL A 217 13.38 -4.17 13.96
N PRO A 218 13.70 -3.56 12.80
CA PRO A 218 15.08 -3.53 12.31
C PRO A 218 16.05 -2.86 13.29
N ALA A 219 15.68 -1.71 13.85
CA ALA A 219 16.51 -0.98 14.80
C ALA A 219 16.65 -1.75 16.14
N THR A 220 15.55 -2.29 16.67
CA THR A 220 15.57 -3.08 17.92
C THR A 220 16.38 -4.37 17.78
N LEU A 221 16.32 -5.04 16.62
CA LEU A 221 17.13 -6.23 16.34
C LEU A 221 18.62 -5.89 16.33
N LEU A 222 19.02 -4.83 15.61
CA LEU A 222 20.42 -4.40 15.58
C LEU A 222 20.94 -4.02 16.97
N LEU A 223 20.11 -3.37 17.78
CA LEU A 223 20.42 -3.05 19.17
C LEU A 223 20.62 -4.30 20.04
N SER A 224 19.89 -5.39 19.74
CA SER A 224 19.96 -6.65 20.50
C SER A 224 21.13 -7.55 20.07
N LEU A 225 21.53 -7.47 18.79
CA LEU A 225 22.52 -8.38 18.20
C LEU A 225 23.95 -7.84 18.27
N LEU A 226 24.13 -6.52 18.26
CA LEU A 226 25.45 -5.89 18.24
C LEU A 226 25.88 -5.43 19.64
N PRO A 227 27.17 -5.57 19.99
CA PRO A 227 27.68 -5.09 21.26
C PRO A 227 27.63 -3.56 21.35
N SER A 228 27.57 -3.04 22.57
CA SER A 228 27.72 -1.60 22.82
C SER A 228 29.14 -1.13 22.45
N PRO A 229 29.32 0.05 21.83
CA PRO A 229 28.31 1.04 21.44
C PRO A 229 27.70 0.84 20.04
N TRP A 230 28.16 -0.17 19.29
CA TRP A 230 27.83 -0.39 17.88
C TRP A 230 26.34 -0.64 17.65
N GLY A 231 25.65 -1.33 18.55
CA GLY A 231 24.21 -1.56 18.45
C GLY A 231 23.39 -0.27 18.42
N LEU A 232 23.80 0.74 19.18
CA LEU A 232 23.12 2.04 19.23
C LEU A 232 23.33 2.85 17.95
N ILE A 233 24.57 2.85 17.43
CA ILE A 233 24.90 3.50 16.16
C ILE A 233 24.14 2.82 15.01
N ALA A 234 24.14 1.49 14.97
CA ALA A 234 23.45 0.72 13.95
C ALA A 234 21.93 0.92 14.00
N ALA A 235 21.33 0.94 15.20
CA ALA A 235 19.91 1.22 15.37
C ALA A 235 19.53 2.63 14.89
N GLY A 236 20.35 3.65 15.22
CA GLY A 236 20.17 5.02 14.75
C GLY A 236 20.26 5.15 13.22
N LEU A 237 21.27 4.52 12.61
CA LEU A 237 21.45 4.51 11.16
C LEU A 237 20.34 3.73 10.45
N ALA A 238 19.88 2.62 11.00
CA ALA A 238 18.77 1.85 10.43
C ALA A 238 17.46 2.63 10.48
N GLY A 239 17.14 3.25 11.62
CA GLY A 239 15.96 4.11 11.74
C GLY A 239 16.01 5.30 10.77
N ALA A 240 17.17 5.95 10.64
CA ALA A 240 17.37 7.07 9.71
C ALA A 240 17.33 6.64 8.22
N GLY A 241 17.92 5.50 7.90
CA GLY A 241 17.89 4.89 6.57
C GLY A 241 16.46 4.56 6.17
N LEU A 242 15.70 3.93 7.07
CA LEU A 242 14.29 3.63 6.84
C LEU A 242 13.46 4.91 6.66
N ASN A 243 13.66 5.93 7.49
CA ASN A 243 13.00 7.23 7.32
C ASN A 243 13.41 7.98 6.06
N THR A 244 14.62 7.74 5.54
CA THR A 244 15.07 8.29 4.26
C THR A 244 14.34 7.64 3.09
N VAL A 245 14.19 6.31 3.11
CA VAL A 245 13.42 5.57 2.09
C VAL A 245 11.94 5.93 2.19
N LEU A 246 11.40 5.99 3.40
CA LEU A 246 10.00 6.25 3.63
C LEU A 246 9.65 7.71 3.41
N LEU A 247 10.34 8.72 3.93
CA LEU A 247 9.87 10.12 3.88
C LEU A 247 10.88 11.07 3.21
N GLY A 248 11.98 10.54 2.69
CA GLY A 248 13.05 11.30 2.04
C GLY A 248 14.16 11.73 3.00
N ARG A 249 15.26 12.24 2.42
CA ARG A 249 16.52 12.53 3.13
C ARG A 249 16.37 13.42 4.37
N ARG A 250 15.46 14.41 4.34
CA ARG A 250 15.24 15.31 5.48
C ARG A 250 14.73 14.58 6.71
N ALA A 251 13.82 13.61 6.54
CA ALA A 251 13.30 12.82 7.65
C ALA A 251 14.37 11.93 8.29
N GLY A 252 15.25 11.34 7.46
CA GLY A 252 16.41 10.60 7.95
C GLY A 252 17.35 11.48 8.79
N LEU A 253 17.66 12.68 8.31
CA LEU A 253 18.50 13.64 9.05
C LEU A 253 17.85 14.09 10.36
N VAL A 254 16.54 14.35 10.36
CA VAL A 254 15.80 14.67 11.59
C VAL A 254 15.88 13.51 12.59
N THR A 255 15.79 12.27 12.12
CA THR A 255 15.90 11.08 12.98
C THR A 255 17.26 11.01 13.69
N LEU A 256 18.36 11.18 12.95
CA LEU A 256 19.70 11.22 13.53
C LEU A 256 19.89 12.42 14.47
N GLY A 257 19.44 13.60 14.03
CA GLY A 257 19.53 14.82 14.83
C GLY A 257 18.77 14.71 16.15
N SER A 258 17.56 14.16 16.13
CA SER A 258 16.77 13.90 17.33
C SER A 258 17.43 12.86 18.24
N ALA A 259 17.97 11.77 17.69
CA ALA A 259 18.66 10.76 18.50
C ALA A 259 19.91 11.35 19.19
N ALA A 260 20.73 12.10 18.45
CA ALA A 260 21.92 12.76 18.99
C ALA A 260 21.57 13.81 20.06
N LEU A 261 20.56 14.64 19.81
CA LEU A 261 20.08 15.65 20.74
C LEU A 261 19.59 15.03 22.05
N VAL A 262 18.78 13.98 21.95
CA VAL A 262 18.20 13.33 23.13
C VAL A 262 19.26 12.54 23.92
N TYR A 263 20.23 11.92 23.24
CA TYR A 263 21.42 11.36 23.90
C TYR A 263 22.18 12.43 24.69
N GLY A 264 22.46 13.58 24.06
CA GLY A 264 23.15 14.70 24.70
C GLY A 264 22.39 15.26 25.91
N LEU A 265 21.07 15.39 25.81
CA LEU A 265 20.23 15.80 26.94
C LEU A 265 20.28 14.79 28.10
N GLY A 266 20.23 13.48 27.80
CA GLY A 266 20.37 12.44 28.82
C GLY A 266 21.73 12.50 29.51
N ALA A 267 22.81 12.70 28.73
CA ALA A 267 24.16 12.81 29.27
C ALA A 267 24.36 14.07 30.13
N ALA A 268 23.69 15.17 29.77
CA ALA A 268 23.75 16.43 30.52
C ALA A 268 23.14 16.33 31.93
N VAL A 269 22.21 15.39 32.16
CA VAL A 269 21.64 15.14 33.50
C VAL A 269 22.73 14.72 34.49
N HIS A 270 23.79 14.04 34.03
CA HIS A 270 24.91 13.64 34.88
C HIS A 270 25.91 14.76 35.18
N LEU A 271 25.77 15.92 34.53
CA LEU A 271 26.62 17.10 34.73
C LEU A 271 25.97 18.15 35.66
N LEU A 272 24.70 17.95 36.04
CA LEU A 272 23.92 18.81 36.95
C LEU A 272 23.85 18.18 38.34
#